data_AF-A0A9D1J3N0-F1
#
_entry.id   AF-A0A9D1J3N0-F1
#
_cell.length_a   1.000
_cell.length_b   1.000
_cell.length_c   1.000
_cell.angle_alpha   90.00
_cell.angle_beta   90.00
_cell.angle_gamma   90.00
#
_symmetry.space_group_name_H-M   'P 1'
#
loop_
_entity.id
_entity.type
_entity.pdbx_description
1 polymer ?
#
loop_
_entity_poly.entity_id
_entity_poly.type
_entity_poly.pdbx_seq_one_letter_code
_entity_poly.pdbx_strand_id
1 'polypeptide(L)'
;MIKLPKEIKSIKVSRVLPQEEIIKYSYVVNEGKDDKLCIPIVLPYYYGVYLRHPASIDIIDDSRDFVNGYKVVQTDNEEYAYVREEDNKLLPYRYDIATDFNKYGYAMVGKNARVSWIDKNFRYFNEEEEKFTEEQEIGYNTFNGFLGVSDFSKGENPLSRMYRRGYNNTVSYLGTNGKIKEFSKYDGEIIRDDESNKYFSYYSEDFNDNGYAKANNDEIILLSSGYSLSTKDLTKICEEKGFLETLSSRIAKQEQEYYKFLKDVKEKTTTIADDLSKRNNLIAEFGIGSIELKKEKLISSYGKDVYLRALTNNSLVCLIVREEMPADIVDLELFQSALARRGISSYIDDEEKIFYYNTHKHVKVKR
;
A
#
# COMPACT_ATOMS: atom_id res chain seq x y z
N MET A 1 6.44 21.84 17.83
CA MET A 1 5.21 21.52 17.07
C MET A 1 5.51 20.53 15.95
N ILE A 2 5.12 19.27 16.13
CA ILE A 2 5.21 18.23 15.09
C ILE A 2 3.99 18.39 14.19
N LYS A 3 4.19 18.79 12.93
CA LYS A 3 3.09 18.87 11.96
C LYS A 3 2.79 17.50 11.38
N LEU A 4 1.55 17.08 11.49
CA LEU A 4 1.07 15.86 10.84
C LEU A 4 1.10 15.98 9.31
N PRO A 5 1.36 14.88 8.57
CA PRO A 5 1.17 14.83 7.13
C PRO A 5 -0.27 15.24 6.76
N LYS A 6 -0.42 15.83 5.56
CA LYS A 6 -1.74 16.20 5.02
C LYS A 6 -2.63 14.97 4.81
N GLU A 7 -2.03 13.85 4.41
CA GLU A 7 -2.75 12.61 4.18
C GLU A 7 -2.22 11.53 5.13
N ILE A 8 -3.06 11.08 6.04
CA ILE A 8 -2.75 9.98 6.96
C ILE A 8 -3.50 8.75 6.51
N LYS A 9 -2.77 7.69 6.19
CA LYS A 9 -3.25 6.41 5.69
C LYS A 9 -3.15 5.27 6.68
N SER A 10 -2.32 5.43 7.70
CA SER A 10 -2.27 4.48 8.80
C SER A 10 -1.66 5.14 10.02
N ILE A 11 -2.08 4.66 11.19
CA ILE A 11 -1.44 4.98 12.46
C ILE A 11 -1.22 3.65 13.17
N LYS A 12 0.02 3.40 13.60
CA LYS A 12 0.38 2.24 14.41
C LYS A 12 1.08 2.66 15.68
N VAL A 13 0.93 1.88 16.73
CA VAL A 13 1.66 2.03 17.97
C VAL A 13 2.87 1.12 17.92
N SER A 14 4.06 1.69 18.05
CA SER A 14 5.29 0.95 18.25
C SER A 14 5.77 1.10 19.68
N ARG A 15 6.19 -0.01 20.31
CA ARG A 15 6.82 0.02 21.63
C ARG A 15 8.32 0.20 21.44
N VAL A 16 8.87 1.24 22.05
CA VAL A 16 10.31 1.43 22.14
C VAL A 16 10.80 0.70 23.40
N LEU A 17 11.91 -0.04 23.27
CA LEU A 17 12.47 -0.87 24.34
C LEU A 17 12.61 -0.07 25.66
N PRO A 18 12.32 -0.69 26.82
CA PRO A 18 12.44 -0.01 28.11
C PRO A 18 13.91 0.32 28.37
N GLN A 19 14.23 1.61 28.49
CA GLN A 19 15.42 2.07 29.17
C GLN A 19 14.95 2.69 30.48
N GLU A 20 15.41 2.14 31.61
CA GLU A 20 15.28 2.75 32.94
C GLU A 20 13.85 3.18 33.32
N GLU A 21 13.03 2.20 33.73
CA GLU A 21 11.69 2.38 34.35
C GLU A 21 10.61 3.11 33.51
N ILE A 22 10.93 3.61 32.32
CA ILE A 22 9.98 4.32 31.44
C ILE A 22 9.70 3.47 30.19
N ILE A 23 8.44 3.07 30.01
CA ILE A 23 7.97 2.48 28.74
C ILE A 23 7.72 3.63 27.76
N LYS A 24 8.53 3.71 26.71
CA LYS A 24 8.35 4.69 25.63
C LYS A 24 7.51 4.07 24.50
N TYR A 25 6.49 4.79 24.06
CA TYR A 25 5.71 4.42 22.89
C TYR A 25 5.93 5.44 21.79
N SER A 26 5.61 5.07 20.55
CA SER A 26 5.50 6.02 19.45
C SER A 26 4.32 5.69 18.56
N TYR A 27 3.67 6.73 18.03
CA TYR A 27 2.80 6.57 16.87
C TYR A 27 3.66 6.58 15.62
N VAL A 28 3.56 5.52 14.82
CA VAL A 28 4.12 5.42 13.48
C VAL A 28 2.99 5.72 12.51
N VAL A 29 3.03 6.92 11.94
CA VAL A 29 2.11 7.40 10.91
C VAL A 29 2.66 6.98 9.55
N ASN A 30 1.80 6.46 8.68
CA ASN A 30 2.13 6.07 7.30
C ASN A 30 3.32 5.11 7.21
N GLU A 31 3.32 4.07 8.04
CA GLU A 31 4.40 3.06 8.03
C GLU A 31 4.61 2.47 6.62
N GLY A 32 5.87 2.40 6.20
CA GLY A 32 6.26 1.86 4.89
C GLY A 32 6.09 2.83 3.72
N LYS A 33 5.78 4.10 3.99
CA LYS A 33 5.65 5.16 2.98
C LYS A 33 6.74 6.22 3.12
N ASP A 34 6.96 6.98 2.05
CA ASP A 34 7.97 8.04 2.00
C ASP A 34 7.70 9.17 3.01
N ASP A 35 6.44 9.37 3.38
CA ASP A 35 5.97 10.37 4.34
C ASP A 35 5.77 9.79 5.76
N LYS A 36 6.44 8.67 6.06
CA LYS A 36 6.44 8.07 7.40
C LYS A 36 6.87 9.09 8.45
N LEU A 37 6.07 9.20 9.51
CA LEU A 37 6.36 10.05 10.67
C LEU A 37 6.29 9.23 11.96
N CYS A 38 7.30 9.35 12.81
CA CYS A 38 7.30 8.74 14.15
C CYS A 38 7.10 9.84 15.20
N ILE A 39 6.03 9.74 15.97
CA ILE A 39 5.67 10.68 17.03
C ILE A 39 5.90 9.99 18.37
N PRO A 40 6.93 10.37 19.15
CA PRO A 40 7.15 9.78 20.46
C PRO A 40 6.02 10.16 21.42
N ILE A 41 5.64 9.23 22.26
CA ILE A 41 4.66 9.43 23.33
C ILE A 41 5.38 9.16 24.64
N VAL A 42 5.42 10.16 25.49
CA VAL A 42 5.88 10.00 26.88
C VAL A 42 4.64 9.89 27.73
N LEU A 43 4.33 8.66 28.17
CA LEU A 43 3.28 8.45 29.13
C LEU A 43 3.92 8.28 30.51
N PRO A 44 3.73 9.21 31.46
CA PRO A 44 4.16 8.97 32.84
C PRO A 44 3.36 7.78 33.38
N TYR A 45 4.05 6.65 33.54
CA TYR A 45 3.47 5.40 34.02
C TYR A 45 3.71 5.32 35.53
N TYR A 46 2.68 5.56 36.33
CA TYR A 46 2.75 5.48 37.79
C TYR A 46 1.74 4.43 38.26
N TYR A 47 2.22 3.33 38.87
CA TYR A 47 1.36 2.23 39.36
C TYR A 47 0.31 1.67 38.36
N GLY A 48 0.63 1.60 37.06
CA GLY A 48 -0.34 1.10 36.07
C GLY A 48 -1.23 2.17 35.44
N VAL A 49 -1.00 3.44 35.79
CA VAL A 49 -1.83 4.59 35.39
C VAL A 49 -1.04 5.53 34.49
N TYR A 50 -1.65 5.91 33.36
CA TYR A 50 -1.18 7.00 32.51
C TYR A 50 -1.80 8.32 32.97
N LEU A 51 -0.99 9.25 33.45
CA LEU A 51 -1.45 10.58 33.87
C LEU A 51 -1.39 11.55 32.68
N ARG A 52 -2.54 12.05 32.23
CA ARG A 52 -2.60 13.19 31.29
C ARG A 52 -2.62 14.51 32.06
N HIS A 53 -2.04 15.53 31.45
CA HIS A 53 -2.27 16.90 31.88
C HIS A 53 -3.75 17.27 31.72
N PRO A 54 -4.26 18.24 32.49
CA PRO A 54 -5.57 18.80 32.24
C PRO A 54 -5.73 19.23 30.78
N ALA A 55 -6.92 19.00 30.20
CA ALA A 55 -7.22 19.42 28.84
C ALA A 55 -7.09 20.93 28.71
N SER A 56 -6.28 21.39 27.76
CA SER A 56 -6.17 22.81 27.45
C SER A 56 -7.32 23.28 26.57
N ILE A 57 -7.73 24.54 26.75
CA ILE A 57 -8.69 25.24 25.89
C ILE A 57 -8.02 26.18 24.87
N ASP A 58 -6.72 26.44 25.04
CA ASP A 58 -5.99 27.40 24.23
C ASP A 58 -5.44 26.73 22.96
N ILE A 59 -5.85 27.24 21.79
CA ILE A 59 -5.48 26.70 20.49
C ILE A 59 -4.20 27.40 19.98
N ILE A 60 -3.19 26.62 19.59
CA ILE A 60 -1.91 27.11 19.06
C ILE A 60 -1.71 26.86 17.57
N ASP A 61 -2.47 25.91 16.98
CA ASP A 61 -2.53 25.69 15.53
C ASP A 61 -3.96 25.37 15.13
N ASP A 62 -4.53 26.23 14.28
CA ASP A 62 -5.86 26.10 13.73
C ASP A 62 -5.86 26.19 12.19
N SER A 63 -4.69 25.96 11.57
CA SER A 63 -4.44 26.18 10.14
C SER A 63 -5.11 25.18 9.19
N ARG A 64 -5.79 24.15 9.72
CA ARG A 64 -6.54 23.17 8.91
C ARG A 64 -7.90 23.75 8.48
N ASP A 65 -8.45 23.18 7.41
CA ASP A 65 -9.79 23.55 6.97
C ASP A 65 -10.86 22.72 7.72
N PHE A 66 -12.11 23.20 7.70
CA PHE A 66 -13.24 22.37 8.09
C PHE A 66 -13.45 21.26 7.07
N VAL A 67 -13.51 20.02 7.55
CA VAL A 67 -13.79 18.83 6.76
C VAL A 67 -14.92 18.07 7.43
N ASN A 68 -16.02 17.87 6.70
CA ASN A 68 -17.18 17.10 7.17
C ASN A 68 -17.82 17.62 8.49
N GLY A 69 -17.74 18.93 8.74
CA GLY A 69 -18.33 19.60 9.91
C GLY A 69 -17.36 19.86 11.06
N TYR A 70 -16.09 19.48 10.92
CA TYR A 70 -15.09 19.61 11.99
C TYR A 70 -13.73 20.05 11.45
N LYS A 71 -12.98 20.79 12.27
CA LYS A 71 -11.59 21.17 12.01
C LYS A 71 -10.71 20.56 13.10
N VAL A 72 -9.64 19.86 12.71
CA VAL A 72 -8.60 19.43 13.66
C VAL A 72 -7.74 20.62 14.04
N VAL A 73 -7.53 20.81 15.34
CA VAL A 73 -6.68 21.87 15.91
C VAL A 73 -5.67 21.27 16.89
N GLN A 74 -4.59 22.00 17.18
CA GLN A 74 -3.63 21.64 18.21
C GLN A 74 -3.69 22.66 19.36
N THR A 75 -3.69 22.18 20.60
CA THR A 75 -3.71 22.99 21.83
C THR A 75 -2.31 23.21 22.40
N ASP A 76 -2.16 24.17 23.33
CA ASP A 76 -0.86 24.56 23.91
C ASP A 76 -0.11 23.45 24.66
N ASN A 77 -0.84 22.41 25.10
CA ASN A 77 -0.32 21.18 25.68
C ASN A 77 0.04 20.11 24.63
N GLU A 78 0.13 20.51 23.35
CA GLU A 78 0.44 19.69 22.17
C GLU A 78 -0.58 18.60 21.82
N GLU A 79 -1.73 18.55 22.49
CA GLU A 79 -2.84 17.64 22.16
C GLU A 79 -3.60 18.10 20.92
N TYR A 80 -4.19 17.13 20.22
CA TYR A 80 -5.12 17.38 19.13
C TYR A 80 -6.56 17.35 19.63
N ALA A 81 -7.36 18.27 19.10
CA ALA A 81 -8.78 18.41 19.40
C ALA A 81 -9.56 18.78 18.13
N TYR A 82 -10.88 18.94 18.28
CA TYR A 82 -11.76 19.30 17.17
C TYR A 82 -12.56 20.55 17.50
N VAL A 83 -12.64 21.46 16.54
CA VAL A 83 -13.60 22.56 16.52
C VAL A 83 -14.77 22.17 15.63
N ARG A 84 -16.00 22.34 16.12
CA ARG A 84 -17.22 22.08 15.34
C ARG A 84 -17.59 23.30 14.49
N GLU A 85 -17.92 23.07 13.23
CA GLU A 85 -18.23 24.13 12.26
C GLU A 85 -19.50 24.94 12.62
N GLU A 86 -20.53 24.26 13.14
CA GLU A 86 -21.84 24.84 13.43
C GLU A 86 -21.78 26.05 14.39
N ASP A 87 -20.94 25.97 15.42
CA ASP A 87 -20.85 27.00 16.46
C ASP A 87 -19.41 27.42 16.79
N ASN A 88 -18.44 26.98 15.98
CA ASN A 88 -17.00 27.23 16.18
C ASN A 88 -16.49 26.87 17.59
N LYS A 89 -17.14 25.92 18.28
CA LYS A 89 -16.72 25.51 19.62
C LYS A 89 -15.67 24.41 19.57
N LEU A 90 -14.64 24.60 20.40
CA LEU A 90 -13.69 23.56 20.76
C LEU A 90 -14.41 22.48 21.59
N LEU A 91 -14.37 21.24 21.10
CA LEU A 91 -14.95 20.10 21.78
C LEU A 91 -14.04 19.62 22.93
N PRO A 92 -14.57 18.92 23.95
CA PRO A 92 -13.79 18.52 25.11
C PRO A 92 -12.80 17.36 24.85
N TYR A 93 -12.93 16.67 23.73
CA TYR A 93 -12.11 15.49 23.41
C TYR A 93 -10.65 15.86 23.10
N ARG A 94 -9.71 15.12 23.68
CA ARG A 94 -8.26 15.30 23.50
C ARG A 94 -7.59 14.00 23.07
N TYR A 95 -6.69 14.13 22.12
CA TYR A 95 -5.96 13.03 21.49
C TYR A 95 -4.47 13.37 21.33
N ASP A 96 -3.62 12.37 21.27
CA ASP A 96 -2.19 12.56 20.93
C ASP A 96 -1.98 12.77 19.42
N ILE A 97 -2.89 12.22 18.62
CA ILE A 97 -2.95 12.37 17.17
C ILE A 97 -4.42 12.31 16.76
N ALA A 98 -4.82 13.17 15.84
CA ALA A 98 -6.15 13.18 15.25
C ALA A 98 -6.06 13.44 13.75
N THR A 99 -7.02 12.89 13.01
CA THR A 99 -7.14 13.07 11.57
C THR A 99 -8.48 13.71 11.24
N ASP A 100 -8.62 14.25 10.05
CA ASP A 100 -9.90 14.80 9.63
C ASP A 100 -10.93 13.67 9.43
N PHE A 101 -12.21 13.96 9.64
CA PHE A 101 -13.26 12.99 9.35
C PHE A 101 -13.28 12.67 7.86
N ASN A 102 -13.18 11.39 7.52
CA ASN A 102 -13.26 10.91 6.15
C ASN A 102 -14.70 10.97 5.61
N LYS A 103 -14.87 10.65 4.33
CA LYS A 103 -16.18 10.65 3.65
C LYS A 103 -17.21 9.68 4.23
N TYR A 104 -16.80 8.72 5.06
CA TYR A 104 -17.68 7.77 5.76
C TYR A 104 -18.06 8.24 7.16
N GLY A 105 -17.59 9.42 7.58
CA GLY A 105 -17.88 9.98 8.90
C GLY A 105 -17.02 9.42 10.02
N TYR A 106 -15.84 8.89 9.70
CA TYR A 106 -14.88 8.39 10.69
C TYR A 106 -13.57 9.16 10.67
N ALA A 107 -12.94 9.35 11.83
CA ALA A 107 -11.59 9.88 11.96
C ALA A 107 -10.70 8.91 12.74
N MET A 108 -9.46 8.71 12.30
CA MET A 108 -8.45 8.01 13.09
C MET A 108 -7.94 8.91 14.21
N VAL A 109 -7.82 8.38 15.40
CA VAL A 109 -7.24 9.06 16.57
C VAL A 109 -6.30 8.13 17.32
N GLY A 110 -5.31 8.70 17.99
CA GLY A 110 -4.44 8.00 18.93
C GLY A 110 -4.55 8.62 20.31
N LYS A 111 -4.67 7.78 21.33
CA LYS A 111 -4.75 8.18 22.73
C LYS A 111 -4.14 7.09 23.60
N ASN A 112 -3.25 7.46 24.51
CA ASN A 112 -2.70 6.57 25.55
C ASN A 112 -2.02 5.31 24.96
N ALA A 113 -1.22 5.48 23.90
CA ALA A 113 -0.55 4.38 23.19
C ALA A 113 -1.53 3.31 22.65
N ARG A 114 -2.69 3.78 22.19
CA ARG A 114 -3.70 3.04 21.42
C ARG A 114 -4.22 3.92 20.31
N VAL A 115 -4.76 3.29 19.27
CA VAL A 115 -5.36 3.99 18.14
C VAL A 115 -6.73 3.42 17.84
N SER A 116 -7.67 4.25 17.39
CA SER A 116 -8.97 3.76 16.96
C SER A 116 -9.62 4.72 15.96
N TRP A 117 -10.77 4.32 15.45
CA TRP A 117 -11.70 5.19 14.75
C TRP A 117 -12.64 5.87 15.74
N ILE A 118 -12.98 7.13 15.51
CA ILE A 118 -14.11 7.80 16.12
C ILE A 118 -15.18 8.10 15.09
N ASP A 119 -16.45 8.10 15.49
CA ASP A 119 -17.56 8.58 14.68
C ASP A 119 -17.86 10.07 14.93
N LYS A 120 -18.82 10.64 14.20
CA LYS A 120 -19.22 12.06 14.36
C LYS A 120 -19.88 12.38 15.72
N ASN A 121 -20.26 11.36 16.49
CA ASN A 121 -20.72 11.51 17.87
C ASN A 121 -19.55 11.38 18.86
N PHE A 122 -18.31 11.31 18.37
CA PHE A 122 -17.08 11.15 19.16
C PHE A 122 -17.05 9.90 20.02
N ARG A 123 -17.82 8.88 19.63
CA ARG A 123 -17.66 7.52 20.15
C ARG A 123 -16.47 6.89 19.46
N TYR A 124 -15.64 6.15 20.18
CA TYR A 124 -14.52 5.41 19.60
C TYR A 124 -14.89 3.95 19.36
N PHE A 125 -14.31 3.32 18.34
CA PHE A 125 -14.50 1.90 18.11
C PHE A 125 -13.70 1.11 19.16
N ASN A 126 -14.41 0.45 20.07
CA ASN A 126 -13.81 -0.31 21.15
C ASN A 126 -13.38 -1.70 20.66
N GLU A 127 -12.12 -2.08 20.90
CA GLU A 127 -11.55 -3.37 20.47
C GLU A 127 -12.29 -4.56 21.09
N GLU A 128 -12.68 -4.45 22.37
CA GLU A 128 -13.30 -5.51 23.17
C GLU A 128 -14.81 -5.62 22.91
N GLU A 129 -15.51 -4.50 22.82
CA GLU A 129 -16.96 -4.48 22.59
C GLU A 129 -17.34 -4.56 21.11
N GLU A 130 -16.37 -4.37 20.21
CA GLU A 130 -16.52 -4.41 18.74
C GLU A 130 -17.58 -3.44 18.20
N LYS A 131 -17.69 -2.27 18.83
CA LYS A 131 -18.65 -1.23 18.47
C LYS A 131 -18.15 0.14 18.88
N PHE A 132 -18.83 1.17 18.38
CA PHE A 132 -18.64 2.54 18.83
C PHE A 132 -19.23 2.76 20.23
N THR A 133 -18.38 3.14 21.17
CA THR A 133 -18.72 3.38 22.57
C THR A 133 -18.24 4.75 23.01
N GLU A 134 -18.97 5.38 23.94
CA GLU A 134 -18.58 6.65 24.54
C GLU A 134 -17.30 6.50 25.37
N GLU A 135 -16.46 7.52 25.35
CA GLU A 135 -15.35 7.58 26.28
C GLU A 135 -15.89 7.86 27.69
N GLN A 136 -15.60 6.97 28.64
CA GLN A 136 -15.89 7.23 30.04
C GLN A 136 -14.74 8.05 30.64
N GLU A 137 -15.05 9.21 31.22
CA GLU A 137 -14.09 10.07 31.94
C GLU A 137 -13.57 9.43 33.25
N ILE A 138 -14.15 8.31 33.68
CA ILE A 138 -13.83 7.68 34.96
C ILE A 138 -12.61 6.77 34.80
N GLY A 139 -11.41 7.32 35.07
CA GLY A 139 -10.21 6.55 35.41
C GLY A 139 -9.42 5.92 34.26
N TYR A 140 -8.27 6.52 33.96
CA TYR A 140 -6.95 5.91 33.70
C TYR A 140 -6.81 4.56 32.97
N ASN A 141 -7.64 4.21 31.98
CA ASN A 141 -7.34 3.25 30.87
C ASN A 141 -8.55 3.02 29.94
N THR A 142 -9.45 3.98 29.75
CA THR A 142 -10.72 3.73 29.04
C THR A 142 -10.60 3.69 27.52
N PHE A 143 -9.50 4.17 26.92
CA PHE A 143 -9.31 4.13 25.47
C PHE A 143 -8.85 2.74 24.99
N ASN A 144 -9.77 1.77 25.00
CA ASN A 144 -9.58 0.40 24.52
C ASN A 144 -9.58 0.34 22.98
N GLY A 145 -8.63 1.04 22.37
CA GLY A 145 -8.36 0.98 20.94
C GLY A 145 -7.36 -0.13 20.58
N PHE A 146 -6.98 -0.14 19.31
CA PHE A 146 -6.10 -1.08 18.64
C PHE A 146 -4.61 -0.68 18.74
N LEU A 147 -3.73 -1.58 18.31
CA LEU A 147 -2.31 -1.31 18.05
C LEU A 147 -2.09 -0.58 16.72
N GLY A 148 -3.07 -0.60 15.83
CA GLY A 148 -2.95 0.03 14.54
C GLY A 148 -4.30 0.11 13.83
N VAL A 149 -4.47 1.15 13.02
CA VAL A 149 -5.58 1.29 12.07
C VAL A 149 -5.05 1.81 10.73
N SER A 150 -5.68 1.41 9.64
CA SER A 150 -5.45 1.98 8.31
C SER A 150 -6.65 2.79 7.87
N ASP A 151 -6.47 3.71 6.91
CA ASP A 151 -7.57 4.28 6.15
C ASP A 151 -8.35 3.18 5.41
N PHE A 152 -9.57 3.50 5.00
CA PHE A 152 -10.41 2.59 4.25
C PHE A 152 -9.83 2.36 2.84
N SER A 153 -9.82 1.11 2.39
CA SER A 153 -9.43 0.75 1.04
C SER A 153 -10.32 1.42 -0.01
N LYS A 154 -9.84 1.44 -1.26
CA LYS A 154 -10.70 1.80 -2.40
C LYS A 154 -11.58 0.61 -2.78
N GLY A 155 -12.45 0.83 -3.78
CA GLY A 155 -13.34 -0.18 -4.33
C GLY A 155 -14.78 -0.08 -3.83
N GLU A 156 -15.59 -1.06 -4.22
CA GLU A 156 -17.04 -1.12 -3.95
C GLU A 156 -17.35 -1.42 -2.48
N ASN A 157 -16.50 -2.20 -1.81
CA ASN A 157 -16.63 -2.55 -0.40
C ASN A 157 -15.39 -2.08 0.39
N PRO A 158 -15.24 -0.78 0.66
CA PRO A 158 -14.12 -0.23 1.43
C PRO A 158 -14.01 -0.86 2.81
N LEU A 159 -12.81 -1.30 3.19
CA LEU A 159 -12.52 -1.86 4.50
C LEU A 159 -11.30 -1.17 5.11
N SER A 160 -11.34 -0.91 6.41
CA SER A 160 -10.20 -0.42 7.20
C SER A 160 -9.60 -1.58 7.97
N ARG A 161 -8.27 -1.76 7.91
CA ARG A 161 -7.56 -2.76 8.68
C ARG A 161 -7.36 -2.30 10.13
N MET A 162 -7.57 -3.19 11.10
CA MET A 162 -7.40 -2.92 12.53
C MET A 162 -6.54 -4.00 13.19
N TYR A 163 -5.45 -3.59 13.84
CA TYR A 163 -4.47 -4.48 14.46
C TYR A 163 -4.73 -4.66 15.94
N ARG A 164 -5.08 -5.87 16.35
CA ARG A 164 -5.43 -6.20 17.73
C ARG A 164 -4.22 -6.59 18.57
N ARG A 165 -4.33 -6.37 19.87
CA ARG A 165 -3.32 -6.82 20.84
C ARG A 165 -3.71 -8.19 21.39
N GLY A 166 -2.90 -9.22 21.15
CA GLY A 166 -3.13 -10.55 21.73
C GLY A 166 -1.98 -11.52 21.51
N TYR A 167 -2.06 -12.72 22.09
CA TYR A 167 -1.04 -13.77 21.94
C TYR A 167 -0.73 -14.12 20.48
N ASN A 168 -1.71 -13.97 19.59
CA ASN A 168 -1.59 -14.32 18.18
C ASN A 168 -1.51 -13.10 17.24
N ASN A 169 -1.48 -11.86 17.78
CA ASN A 169 -1.50 -10.60 17.01
C ASN A 169 -2.46 -10.66 15.80
N THR A 170 -3.75 -10.48 16.04
CA THR A 170 -4.74 -10.66 14.99
C THR A 170 -5.09 -9.34 14.28
N VAL A 171 -5.61 -9.48 13.06
CA VAL A 171 -6.12 -8.39 12.25
C VAL A 171 -7.61 -8.61 12.02
N SER A 172 -8.37 -7.53 12.14
CA SER A 172 -9.80 -7.47 11.79
C SER A 172 -10.03 -6.32 10.81
N TYR A 173 -11.20 -6.29 10.18
CA TYR A 173 -11.54 -5.27 9.18
C TYR A 173 -12.82 -4.56 9.55
N LEU A 174 -12.77 -3.23 9.65
CA LEU A 174 -13.94 -2.39 9.89
C LEU A 174 -14.59 -2.03 8.54
N GLY A 175 -15.90 -2.28 8.42
CA GLY A 175 -16.71 -1.82 7.31
C GLY A 175 -17.18 -0.37 7.49
N THR A 176 -17.54 0.28 6.39
CA THR A 176 -18.07 1.67 6.40
C THR A 176 -19.40 1.82 7.13
N ASN A 177 -20.05 0.70 7.48
CA ASN A 177 -21.25 0.64 8.32
C ASN A 177 -20.94 0.61 9.83
N GLY A 178 -19.66 0.70 10.21
CA GLY A 178 -19.23 0.68 11.60
C GLY A 178 -19.32 -0.68 12.27
N LYS A 179 -19.27 -1.77 11.48
CA LYS A 179 -19.24 -3.15 11.98
C LYS A 179 -18.00 -3.88 11.48
N ILE A 180 -17.52 -4.84 12.25
CA ILE A 180 -16.46 -5.74 11.81
C ILE A 180 -16.97 -6.60 10.66
N LYS A 181 -16.15 -6.75 9.63
CA LYS A 181 -16.42 -7.58 8.46
C LYS A 181 -16.18 -9.05 8.82
N GLU A 182 -17.23 -9.84 8.61
CA GLU A 182 -17.16 -11.29 8.64
C GLU A 182 -16.87 -11.82 7.23
N PHE A 183 -16.12 -12.92 7.15
CA PHE A 183 -15.74 -13.56 5.90
C PHE A 183 -16.24 -15.00 5.86
N SER A 184 -17.13 -15.33 4.93
CA SER A 184 -17.56 -16.71 4.70
C SER A 184 -16.51 -17.44 3.87
N LYS A 185 -16.16 -18.67 4.25
CA LYS A 185 -15.23 -19.48 3.46
C LYS A 185 -15.88 -19.87 2.13
N TYR A 186 -15.10 -19.84 1.06
CA TYR A 186 -15.51 -20.17 -0.30
C TYR A 186 -14.54 -21.17 -0.93
N ASP A 187 -15.06 -22.32 -1.36
CA ASP A 187 -14.30 -23.40 -2.02
C ASP A 187 -14.86 -23.80 -3.41
N GLY A 188 -15.71 -22.93 -3.94
CA GLY A 188 -16.61 -23.20 -5.07
C GLY A 188 -18.07 -23.08 -4.63
N GLU A 189 -18.35 -23.34 -3.35
CA GLU A 189 -19.64 -23.08 -2.70
C GLU A 189 -19.43 -22.25 -1.42
N ILE A 190 -20.50 -21.62 -0.93
CA ILE A 190 -20.43 -20.83 0.32
C ILE A 190 -20.54 -21.80 1.49
N ILE A 191 -19.45 -21.95 2.24
CA ILE A 191 -19.43 -22.73 3.48
C ILE A 191 -19.91 -21.79 4.61
N ARG A 192 -21.14 -22.02 5.09
CA ARG A 192 -21.81 -21.15 6.07
C ARG A 192 -21.45 -21.44 7.53
N ASP A 193 -20.74 -22.53 7.82
CA ASP A 193 -20.66 -23.11 9.17
C ASP A 193 -19.41 -22.74 9.99
N ASP A 194 -18.58 -21.78 9.56
CA ASP A 194 -17.48 -21.29 10.40
C ASP A 194 -17.84 -19.93 11.01
N GLU A 195 -18.32 -19.94 12.26
CA GLU A 195 -18.69 -18.76 13.06
C GLU A 195 -17.55 -17.73 13.30
N SER A 196 -16.33 -17.87 12.74
CA SER A 196 -15.18 -17.12 13.30
C SER A 196 -14.06 -16.67 12.36
N ASN A 197 -14.28 -16.50 11.05
CA ASN A 197 -13.31 -15.81 10.18
C ASN A 197 -13.39 -14.27 10.31
N LYS A 198 -13.48 -13.77 11.54
CA LYS A 198 -13.41 -12.33 11.86
C LYS A 198 -11.98 -11.84 12.01
N TYR A 199 -11.08 -12.76 12.34
CA TYR A 199 -9.71 -12.48 12.73
C TYR A 199 -8.75 -13.28 11.89
N PHE A 200 -7.70 -12.61 11.42
CA PHE A 200 -6.62 -13.21 10.65
C PHE A 200 -5.28 -12.95 11.33
N SER A 201 -4.23 -13.69 11.00
CA SER A 201 -2.91 -13.44 11.58
C SER A 201 -2.35 -12.06 11.20
N TYR A 202 -1.31 -11.64 11.92
CA TYR A 202 -0.63 -10.34 11.78
C TYR A 202 -0.17 -10.01 10.35
N TYR A 203 0.08 -11.03 9.53
CA TYR A 203 0.62 -10.88 8.18
C TYR A 203 -0.44 -10.55 7.12
N SER A 204 -1.65 -10.17 7.51
CA SER A 204 -2.65 -9.78 6.51
C SER A 204 -2.40 -8.38 5.94
N GLU A 205 -2.50 -8.28 4.62
CA GLU A 205 -2.22 -7.07 3.84
C GLU A 205 -3.41 -6.08 3.84
N ASP A 206 -3.18 -4.86 3.35
CA ASP A 206 -4.29 -3.96 3.01
C ASP A 206 -5.02 -4.46 1.76
N PHE A 207 -6.32 -4.18 1.70
CA PHE A 207 -7.09 -4.36 0.47
C PHE A 207 -6.59 -3.38 -0.60
N ASN A 208 -6.24 -3.91 -1.77
CA ASN A 208 -5.94 -3.06 -2.93
C ASN A 208 -7.23 -2.56 -3.62
N ASP A 209 -7.03 -1.82 -4.71
CA ASP A 209 -8.10 -1.18 -5.47
C ASP A 209 -9.11 -2.18 -6.09
N ASN A 210 -8.75 -3.46 -6.24
CA ASN A 210 -9.64 -4.52 -6.71
C ASN A 210 -10.37 -5.25 -5.55
N GLY A 211 -10.15 -4.83 -4.31
CA GLY A 211 -10.86 -5.38 -3.16
C GLY A 211 -10.41 -6.78 -2.75
N TYR A 212 -9.14 -7.15 -3.00
CA TYR A 212 -8.51 -8.34 -2.43
C TYR A 212 -7.38 -8.00 -1.45
N ALA A 213 -7.19 -8.85 -0.45
CA ALA A 213 -6.06 -8.81 0.49
C ALA A 213 -5.55 -10.24 0.73
N LYS A 214 -4.26 -10.40 1.00
CA LYS A 214 -3.68 -11.69 1.41
C LYS A 214 -3.59 -11.78 2.93
N ALA A 215 -3.68 -12.98 3.47
CA ALA A 215 -3.55 -13.29 4.89
C ALA A 215 -2.85 -14.63 5.11
N ASN A 216 -2.30 -14.82 6.32
CA ASN A 216 -1.61 -16.06 6.74
C ASN A 216 -0.50 -16.49 5.76
N ASN A 217 0.48 -15.60 5.50
CA ASN A 217 1.60 -15.87 4.58
C ASN A 217 1.14 -16.32 3.18
N ASP A 218 0.20 -15.58 2.60
CA ASP A 218 -0.36 -15.82 1.26
C ASP A 218 -1.20 -17.09 1.11
N GLU A 219 -1.50 -17.83 2.19
CA GLU A 219 -2.33 -19.04 2.13
C GLU A 219 -3.83 -18.73 1.99
N ILE A 220 -4.28 -17.57 2.48
CA ILE A 220 -5.67 -17.14 2.44
C ILE A 220 -5.79 -15.83 1.65
N ILE A 221 -6.74 -15.80 0.73
CA ILE A 221 -7.17 -14.59 0.03
C ILE A 221 -8.48 -14.13 0.64
N LEU A 222 -8.55 -12.86 0.99
CA LEU A 222 -9.75 -12.20 1.48
C LEU A 222 -10.31 -11.33 0.36
N LEU A 223 -11.62 -11.44 0.15
CA LEU A 223 -12.39 -10.60 -0.76
C LEU A 223 -13.22 -9.63 0.07
N SER A 224 -13.12 -8.35 -0.23
CA SER A 224 -13.82 -7.27 0.48
C SER A 224 -15.35 -7.44 0.51
N SER A 225 -15.90 -8.19 -0.44
CA SER A 225 -17.30 -8.62 -0.46
C SER A 225 -17.69 -9.48 0.74
N GLY A 226 -16.74 -10.08 1.46
CA GLY A 226 -16.97 -10.91 2.65
C GLY A 226 -16.75 -12.39 2.41
N TYR A 227 -15.84 -12.74 1.51
CA TYR A 227 -15.45 -14.13 1.29
C TYR A 227 -13.97 -14.33 1.59
N SER A 228 -13.62 -15.49 2.13
CA SER A 228 -12.24 -15.95 2.22
C SER A 228 -12.09 -17.23 1.42
N LEU A 229 -10.94 -17.40 0.77
CA LEU A 229 -10.62 -18.62 0.03
C LEU A 229 -9.15 -18.97 0.24
N SER A 230 -8.83 -20.26 0.35
CA SER A 230 -7.43 -20.67 0.36
C SER A 230 -6.86 -20.67 -1.05
N THR A 231 -5.54 -20.60 -1.20
CA THR A 231 -4.87 -20.76 -2.50
C THR A 231 -5.15 -22.12 -3.14
N LYS A 232 -5.30 -23.17 -2.32
CA LYS A 232 -5.72 -24.50 -2.77
C LYS A 232 -7.13 -24.48 -3.35
N ASP A 233 -8.07 -23.84 -2.65
CA ASP A 233 -9.46 -23.71 -3.10
C ASP A 233 -9.56 -22.90 -4.39
N LEU A 234 -8.81 -21.79 -4.49
CA LEU A 234 -8.71 -21.00 -5.71
C LEU A 234 -8.20 -21.86 -6.88
N THR A 235 -7.15 -22.65 -6.66
CA THR A 235 -6.57 -23.51 -7.69
C THR A 235 -7.59 -24.53 -8.20
N LYS A 236 -8.27 -25.22 -7.28
CA LYS A 236 -9.36 -26.15 -7.59
C LYS A 236 -10.47 -25.50 -8.42
N ILE A 237 -10.95 -24.32 -8.01
CA ILE A 237 -11.98 -23.59 -8.77
C ILE A 237 -11.47 -23.23 -10.18
N CYS A 238 -10.21 -22.80 -10.29
CA CYS A 238 -9.59 -22.48 -11.58
C CYS A 238 -9.48 -23.70 -12.50
N GLU A 239 -9.21 -24.88 -11.95
CA GLU A 239 -9.22 -26.15 -12.69
C GLU A 239 -10.63 -26.53 -13.14
N GLU A 240 -11.59 -26.58 -12.20
CA GLU A 240 -12.98 -27.00 -12.48
C GLU A 240 -13.69 -26.09 -13.48
N LYS A 241 -13.34 -24.80 -13.53
CA LYS A 241 -13.90 -23.83 -14.47
C LYS A 241 -13.10 -23.74 -15.79
N GLY A 242 -12.04 -24.54 -15.96
CA GLY A 242 -11.19 -24.52 -17.17
C GLY A 242 -10.40 -23.21 -17.33
N PHE A 243 -10.24 -22.42 -16.27
CA PHE A 243 -9.47 -21.18 -16.31
C PHE A 243 -7.97 -21.46 -16.55
N LEU A 244 -7.42 -22.52 -15.94
CA LEU A 244 -6.01 -22.87 -16.13
C LEU A 244 -5.72 -23.35 -17.57
N GLU A 245 -6.63 -24.09 -18.18
CA GLU A 245 -6.53 -24.51 -19.59
C GLU A 245 -6.62 -23.31 -20.54
N THR A 246 -7.54 -22.39 -20.24
CA THR A 246 -7.70 -21.13 -20.98
C THR A 246 -6.47 -20.24 -20.84
N LEU A 247 -5.86 -20.17 -19.65
CA LEU A 247 -4.63 -19.41 -19.43
C LEU A 247 -3.45 -20.06 -20.14
N SER A 248 -3.31 -21.38 -20.02
CA SER A 248 -2.22 -22.15 -20.66
C SER A 248 -2.28 -22.04 -22.18
N SER A 249 -3.47 -22.13 -22.78
CA SER A 249 -3.66 -21.95 -24.22
C SER A 249 -3.37 -20.51 -24.68
N ARG A 250 -3.69 -19.50 -23.86
CA ARG A 250 -3.32 -18.10 -24.14
C ARG A 250 -1.81 -17.87 -24.08
N ILE A 251 -1.13 -18.42 -23.07
CA ILE A 251 0.34 -18.35 -22.95
C ILE A 251 0.98 -19.06 -24.15
N ALA A 252 0.56 -20.28 -24.47
CA ALA A 252 1.08 -21.03 -25.62
C ALA A 252 0.86 -20.28 -26.94
N LYS A 253 -0.29 -19.61 -27.10
CA LYS A 253 -0.56 -18.76 -28.27
C LYS A 253 0.39 -17.56 -28.33
N GLN A 254 0.61 -16.86 -27.21
CA GLN A 254 1.55 -15.75 -27.13
C GLN A 254 2.99 -16.19 -27.41
N GLU A 255 3.41 -17.35 -26.89
CA GLU A 255 4.72 -17.94 -27.20
C GLU A 255 4.84 -18.29 -28.68
N GLN A 256 3.82 -18.88 -29.30
CA GLN A 256 3.81 -19.16 -30.75
C GLN A 256 3.88 -17.89 -31.58
N GLU A 257 3.16 -16.84 -31.21
CA GLU A 257 3.22 -15.52 -31.86
C GLU A 257 4.61 -14.91 -31.74
N TYR A 258 5.24 -15.02 -30.56
CA TYR A 258 6.62 -14.58 -30.33
C TYR A 258 7.63 -15.38 -31.18
N TYR A 259 7.52 -16.72 -31.23
CA TYR A 259 8.38 -17.54 -32.08
C TYR A 259 8.20 -17.26 -33.58
N LYS A 260 6.97 -17.00 -34.02
CA LYS A 260 6.69 -16.59 -35.40
C LYS A 260 7.34 -15.24 -35.72
N PHE A 261 7.20 -14.27 -34.82
CA PHE A 261 7.89 -12.98 -34.94
C PHE A 261 9.41 -13.15 -35.06
N LEU A 262 10.03 -13.95 -34.19
CA LEU A 262 11.47 -14.24 -34.25
C LEU A 262 11.87 -14.91 -35.57
N LYS A 263 11.05 -15.83 -36.09
CA LYS A 263 11.27 -16.49 -37.38
C LYS A 263 11.17 -15.50 -38.54
N ASP A 264 10.16 -14.64 -38.56
CA ASP A 264 9.98 -13.60 -39.59
C ASP A 264 11.13 -12.59 -39.57
N VAL A 265 11.61 -12.20 -38.37
CA VAL A 265 12.81 -11.35 -38.21
C VAL A 265 14.04 -12.05 -38.76
N LYS A 266 14.23 -13.34 -38.46
CA LYS A 266 15.36 -14.15 -38.96
C LYS A 266 15.32 -14.30 -40.49
N GLU A 267 14.16 -14.59 -41.07
CA GLU A 267 14.02 -14.72 -42.52
C GLU A 267 14.26 -13.38 -43.24
N LYS A 268 13.74 -12.27 -42.70
CA LYS A 268 14.01 -10.92 -43.22
C LYS A 268 15.49 -10.54 -43.12
N THR A 269 16.16 -10.83 -42.00
CA THR A 269 17.59 -10.56 -41.84
C THR A 269 18.46 -11.44 -42.75
N THR A 270 18.06 -12.69 -42.99
CA THR A 270 18.78 -13.60 -43.90
C THR A 270 18.63 -13.17 -45.37
N THR A 271 17.49 -12.60 -45.76
CA THR A 271 17.24 -12.08 -47.13
C THR A 271 18.04 -10.82 -47.45
N ILE A 272 18.59 -10.14 -46.44
CA ILE A 272 19.32 -8.87 -46.58
C ILE A 272 20.86 -9.08 -46.48
N ALA A 273 21.32 -10.32 -46.36
CA ALA A 273 22.73 -10.64 -46.16
C ALA A 273 23.64 -10.50 -47.40
N ASP A 274 23.11 -10.22 -48.59
CA ASP A 274 23.90 -10.11 -49.84
C ASP A 274 24.13 -8.66 -50.34
N ASP A 275 23.75 -7.64 -49.58
CA ASP A 275 23.93 -6.23 -50.00
C ASP A 275 24.30 -5.31 -48.82
N LEU A 276 25.57 -4.92 -48.75
CA LEU A 276 26.13 -4.04 -47.71
C LEU A 276 25.43 -2.68 -47.62
N SER A 277 24.78 -2.22 -48.69
CA SER A 277 24.04 -0.95 -48.69
C SER A 277 22.72 -1.02 -47.89
N LYS A 278 22.19 -2.22 -47.63
CA LYS A 278 20.93 -2.43 -46.90
C LYS A 278 21.10 -2.66 -45.40
N ARG A 279 22.33 -2.92 -44.92
CA ARG A 279 22.63 -3.08 -43.47
C ARG A 279 22.34 -1.83 -42.64
N ASN A 280 22.53 -0.64 -43.21
CA ASN A 280 22.22 0.62 -42.51
C ASN A 280 20.71 0.89 -42.39
N ASN A 281 19.88 0.33 -43.28
CA ASN A 281 18.42 0.48 -43.21
C ASN A 281 17.79 -0.43 -42.13
N LEU A 282 18.36 -1.61 -41.85
CA LEU A 282 17.89 -2.50 -40.78
C LEU A 282 18.09 -1.92 -39.37
N ILE A 283 19.19 -1.19 -39.15
CA ILE A 283 19.47 -0.51 -37.88
C ILE A 283 18.48 0.64 -37.67
N ALA A 284 18.15 1.38 -38.73
CA ALA A 284 17.19 2.48 -38.69
C ALA A 284 15.72 2.01 -38.53
N GLU A 285 15.36 0.84 -39.07
CA GLU A 285 13.96 0.37 -39.08
C GLU A 285 13.61 -0.52 -37.88
N PHE A 286 14.58 -1.24 -37.28
CA PHE A 286 14.33 -2.18 -36.18
C PHE A 286 15.21 -1.94 -34.92
N GLY A 287 16.25 -1.10 -34.99
CA GLY A 287 17.13 -0.76 -33.85
C GLY A 287 17.99 -1.90 -33.31
N ILE A 288 18.27 -2.93 -34.10
CA ILE A 288 19.16 -4.04 -33.72
C ILE A 288 20.44 -3.97 -34.57
N GLY A 289 21.59 -3.87 -33.91
CA GLY A 289 22.91 -3.98 -34.54
C GLY A 289 23.83 -4.91 -33.74
N SER A 290 24.51 -5.83 -34.42
CA SER A 290 25.59 -6.64 -33.83
C SER A 290 26.95 -6.03 -34.17
N ILE A 291 27.75 -5.68 -33.17
CA ILE A 291 29.16 -5.34 -33.36
C ILE A 291 29.98 -6.61 -33.07
N GLU A 292 30.64 -7.13 -34.09
CA GLU A 292 31.62 -8.21 -33.94
C GLU A 292 32.97 -7.60 -33.51
N LEU A 293 33.29 -7.68 -32.21
CA LEU A 293 34.61 -7.35 -31.70
C LEU A 293 35.54 -8.56 -31.91
N LYS A 294 36.52 -8.40 -32.82
CA LYS A 294 37.60 -9.38 -33.01
C LYS A 294 38.39 -9.51 -31.69
N LYS A 295 38.37 -10.73 -31.15
CA LYS A 295 39.00 -11.19 -29.91
C LYS A 295 40.50 -10.83 -29.84
N GLU A 296 40.92 -10.30 -28.70
CA GLU A 296 42.20 -10.70 -28.09
C GLU A 296 42.04 -10.99 -26.58
N LYS A 297 42.41 -12.24 -26.22
CA LYS A 297 42.70 -12.82 -24.90
C LYS A 297 41.61 -12.89 -23.80
N LEU A 298 41.05 -14.10 -23.71
CA LEU A 298 40.46 -14.68 -22.50
C LEU A 298 41.58 -15.12 -21.52
N ILE A 299 41.46 -14.77 -20.24
CA ILE A 299 42.09 -15.48 -19.12
C ILE A 299 40.97 -15.90 -18.16
N SER A 300 40.95 -17.19 -17.80
CA SER A 300 40.11 -17.92 -16.82
C SER A 300 39.85 -17.18 -15.49
N SER A 301 38.85 -17.41 -14.63
CA SER A 301 37.73 -18.36 -14.50
C SER A 301 36.83 -17.92 -13.30
N TYR A 302 35.64 -18.53 -13.17
CA TYR A 302 34.72 -18.61 -12.01
C TYR A 302 34.09 -17.33 -11.42
N GLY A 303 32.78 -17.19 -11.66
CA GLY A 303 31.86 -16.32 -10.95
C GLY A 303 30.56 -16.18 -11.74
N LYS A 304 29.46 -16.77 -11.25
CA LYS A 304 28.10 -16.44 -11.69
C LYS A 304 27.82 -14.99 -11.30
N ASP A 305 27.06 -14.29 -12.13
CA ASP A 305 26.65 -12.87 -12.03
C ASP A 305 27.60 -11.87 -12.69
N VAL A 306 27.12 -11.21 -13.75
CA VAL A 306 27.71 -9.98 -14.31
C VAL A 306 26.79 -8.81 -13.96
N TYR A 307 27.31 -7.86 -13.19
CA TYR A 307 26.62 -6.61 -12.85
C TYR A 307 26.96 -5.54 -13.90
N LEU A 308 25.97 -5.06 -14.66
CA LEU A 308 26.11 -3.81 -15.41
C LEU A 308 25.72 -2.64 -14.52
N ARG A 309 26.71 -1.84 -14.14
CA ARG A 309 26.55 -0.67 -13.27
C ARG A 309 26.69 0.59 -14.12
N ALA A 310 25.57 1.21 -14.50
CA ALA A 310 25.57 2.56 -15.06
C ALA A 310 25.23 3.56 -13.96
N LEU A 311 26.20 4.39 -13.57
CA LEU A 311 26.00 5.53 -12.69
C LEU A 311 25.55 6.72 -13.54
N THR A 312 24.32 7.20 -13.32
CA THR A 312 23.95 8.57 -13.67
C THR A 312 23.27 9.24 -12.48
N ASN A 313 23.58 10.51 -12.30
CA ASN A 313 23.60 11.22 -11.03
C ASN A 313 22.25 11.44 -10.28
N ASN A 314 21.13 10.76 -10.54
CA ASN A 314 19.93 11.02 -9.73
C ASN A 314 18.79 9.97 -9.68
N SER A 315 19.00 8.69 -9.98
CA SER A 315 18.00 7.65 -9.66
C SER A 315 18.62 6.26 -9.66
N LEU A 316 18.35 5.47 -8.61
CA LEU A 316 18.71 4.05 -8.55
C LEU A 316 17.62 3.25 -9.27
N VAL A 317 17.95 2.67 -10.42
CA VAL A 317 17.07 1.70 -11.11
C VAL A 317 17.74 0.33 -10.98
N CYS A 318 17.06 -0.61 -10.31
CA CYS A 318 17.50 -2.00 -10.22
C CYS A 318 16.63 -2.83 -11.17
N LEU A 319 17.22 -3.28 -12.27
CA LEU A 319 16.60 -4.23 -13.20
C LEU A 319 17.13 -5.62 -12.84
N ILE A 320 16.29 -6.46 -12.24
CA ILE A 320 16.58 -7.88 -12.06
C ILE A 320 16.23 -8.56 -13.38
N VAL A 321 17.22 -8.64 -14.27
CA VAL A 321 17.13 -9.46 -15.48
C VAL A 321 17.65 -10.84 -15.11
N ARG A 322 16.76 -11.84 -15.08
CA ARG A 322 17.18 -13.25 -15.11
C ARG A 322 17.90 -13.45 -16.44
N GLU A 323 19.09 -14.08 -16.41
CA GLU A 323 19.77 -14.52 -17.65
C GLU A 323 18.72 -15.19 -18.56
N GLU A 324 18.61 -14.70 -19.79
CA GLU A 324 17.69 -15.08 -20.88
C GLU A 324 16.55 -14.12 -21.26
N MET A 325 16.41 -12.92 -20.67
CA MET A 325 15.54 -11.88 -21.25
C MET A 325 16.32 -10.75 -21.95
N PRO A 326 16.37 -10.75 -23.30
CA PRO A 326 16.80 -9.59 -24.09
C PRO A 326 16.04 -8.31 -23.71
N ALA A 327 16.73 -7.16 -23.69
CA ALA A 327 16.16 -5.85 -23.35
C ALA A 327 15.06 -5.39 -24.34
N ASP A 328 14.99 -6.04 -25.48
CA ASP A 328 14.05 -5.93 -26.59
C ASP A 328 12.72 -6.68 -26.39
N ILE A 329 12.54 -7.36 -25.24
CA ILE A 329 11.27 -8.03 -24.85
C ILE A 329 10.33 -7.10 -24.08
N VAL A 330 10.79 -5.92 -23.64
CA VAL A 330 9.91 -4.96 -22.99
C VAL A 330 9.17 -4.18 -24.07
N ASP A 331 7.94 -4.59 -24.35
CA ASP A 331 7.02 -3.82 -25.18
C ASP A 331 6.75 -2.47 -24.48
N LEU A 332 7.50 -1.46 -24.92
CA LEU A 332 7.47 -0.12 -24.34
C LEU A 332 6.11 0.54 -24.53
N GLU A 333 5.35 0.18 -25.58
CA GLU A 333 3.99 0.67 -25.81
C GLU A 333 2.98 -0.02 -24.87
N LEU A 334 3.13 -1.33 -24.62
CA LEU A 334 2.35 -2.05 -23.63
C LEU A 334 2.66 -1.54 -22.22
N PHE A 335 3.92 -1.23 -21.94
CA PHE A 335 4.36 -0.64 -20.69
C PHE A 335 3.82 0.79 -20.52
N GLN A 336 3.90 1.62 -21.57
CA GLN A 336 3.28 2.95 -21.61
C GLN A 336 1.76 2.88 -21.42
N SER A 337 1.10 1.92 -22.06
CA SER A 337 -0.34 1.68 -21.93
C SER A 337 -0.73 1.22 -20.53
N ALA A 338 0.10 0.38 -19.90
CA ALA A 338 -0.10 -0.04 -18.52
C ALA A 338 0.09 1.13 -17.52
N LEU A 339 1.05 2.02 -17.77
CA LEU A 339 1.24 3.25 -17.01
C LEU A 339 0.10 4.26 -17.22
N ALA A 340 -0.37 4.43 -18.45
CA ALA A 340 -1.50 5.29 -18.80
C ALA A 340 -2.81 4.84 -18.12
N ARG A 341 -3.08 3.52 -18.07
CA ARG A 341 -4.20 2.95 -17.29
C ARG A 341 -4.11 3.23 -15.78
N ARG A 342 -2.92 3.54 -15.28
CA ARG A 342 -2.65 3.93 -13.89
C ARG A 342 -2.52 5.45 -13.71
N GLY A 343 -2.78 6.24 -14.75
CA GLY A 343 -2.72 7.70 -14.72
C GLY A 343 -1.30 8.28 -14.66
N ILE A 344 -0.28 7.49 -15.00
CA ILE A 344 1.13 7.91 -14.99
C ILE A 344 1.50 8.36 -16.41
N SER A 345 1.96 9.60 -16.53
CA SER A 345 2.41 10.19 -17.79
C SER A 345 3.78 9.62 -18.16
N SER A 346 3.86 9.03 -19.34
CA SER A 346 5.12 8.59 -19.95
C SER A 346 5.12 8.86 -21.45
N TYR A 347 6.32 9.01 -22.00
CA TYR A 347 6.57 9.32 -23.39
C TYR A 347 7.79 8.52 -23.86
N ILE A 348 7.68 7.98 -25.07
CA ILE A 348 8.74 7.23 -25.74
C ILE A 348 9.38 8.19 -26.73
N ASP A 349 10.68 8.43 -26.57
CA ASP A 349 11.44 9.14 -27.60
C ASP A 349 11.82 8.11 -28.67
N ASP A 350 11.09 8.14 -29.79
CA ASP A 350 11.25 7.18 -30.87
C ASP A 350 12.56 7.36 -31.65
N GLU A 351 13.17 8.55 -31.61
CA GLU A 351 14.45 8.81 -32.27
C GLU A 351 15.63 8.23 -31.47
N GLU A 352 15.59 8.36 -30.14
CA GLU A 352 16.67 7.90 -29.24
C GLU A 352 16.41 6.52 -28.62
N LYS A 353 15.21 5.95 -28.82
CA LYS A 353 14.72 4.71 -28.17
C LYS A 353 14.82 4.72 -26.64
N ILE A 354 14.55 5.88 -26.03
CA ILE A 354 14.58 6.05 -24.57
C ILE A 354 13.16 6.21 -24.04
N PHE A 355 12.85 5.46 -22.97
CA PHE A 355 11.57 5.53 -22.28
C PHE A 355 11.63 6.53 -21.12
N TYR A 356 10.89 7.62 -21.22
CA TYR A 356 10.77 8.62 -20.16
C TYR A 356 9.42 8.46 -19.46
N TYR A 357 9.44 8.26 -18.14
CA TYR A 357 8.23 8.31 -17.33
C TYR A 357 8.45 9.21 -16.13
N ASN A 358 7.45 10.04 -15.84
CA ASN A 358 7.57 11.04 -14.79
C ASN A 358 6.70 10.62 -13.59
N THR A 359 7.34 10.27 -12.47
CA THR A 359 6.64 9.95 -11.22
C THR A 359 6.15 11.21 -10.49
N HIS A 360 6.55 12.42 -10.93
CA HIS A 360 6.14 13.71 -10.37
C HIS A 360 5.73 14.72 -11.45
N LYS A 361 4.42 14.89 -11.61
CA LYS A 361 3.73 15.90 -12.47
C LYS A 361 4.61 17.09 -12.87
N HIS A 362 4.94 17.19 -14.16
CA HIS A 362 4.86 18.42 -14.95
C HIS A 362 5.14 18.10 -16.43
N VAL A 363 4.09 18.05 -17.27
CA VAL A 363 4.24 18.23 -18.72
C VAL A 363 3.70 19.61 -19.04
N LYS A 364 4.61 20.56 -19.33
CA LYS A 364 4.25 21.78 -20.06
C LYS A 364 4.03 21.37 -21.51
N VAL A 365 2.78 21.45 -21.95
CA VAL A 365 2.42 21.38 -23.37
C VAL A 365 3.13 22.52 -24.10
N LYS A 366 3.85 22.21 -25.19
CA LYS A 366 4.21 23.21 -26.19
C LYS A 366 3.64 22.77 -27.54
N ARG A 367 3.04 23.77 -28.21
CA ARG A 367 2.37 23.74 -29.51
C ARG A 367 3.28 23.30 -30.63
#